data_AF-A0A7J7GVD2-F1
#
_entry.id   AF-A0A7J7GVD2-F1
#
_cell.length_a   1.000
_cell.length_b   1.000
_cell.length_c   1.000
_cell.angle_alpha   90.00
_cell.angle_beta   90.00
_cell.angle_gamma   90.00
#
_symmetry.space_group_name_H-M   'P 1'
#
loop_
_entity.id
_entity.type
_entity.pdbx_description
1 polymer ?
#
loop_
_entity_poly.entity_id
_entity_poly.type
_entity_poly.pdbx_seq_one_letter_code
_entity_poly.pdbx_strand_id
1 'polypeptide(L)'
;MESSKSLSFFQDIRSREVNGFRVRKRPYPDNDLSKFTQTGAVVVEHNGNHRPPMALSFCKTTKNSHIIVVTDEDGYISLFNTRLKFSSSSTFQENSEKARVNEWVAHENAIFDVCWIKVFHDFQFLRVDYCF
;
A
#
# COMPACT_ATOMS: atom_id res chain seq x y z
N MET A 1 1.83 -53.09 -0.94
CA MET A 1 2.91 -52.10 -1.14
C MET A 1 2.36 -51.00 -2.02
N GLU A 2 1.86 -49.93 -1.41
CA GLU A 2 1.43 -48.74 -2.17
C GLU A 2 2.67 -47.89 -2.46
N SER A 3 3.01 -47.76 -3.73
CA SER A 3 4.12 -46.91 -4.17
C SER A 3 3.75 -45.43 -3.95
N SER A 4 4.50 -44.71 -3.12
CA SER A 4 4.40 -43.26 -3.03
C SER A 4 4.86 -42.66 -4.36
N LYS A 5 3.92 -42.16 -5.17
CA LYS A 5 4.24 -41.39 -6.37
C LYS A 5 4.81 -40.05 -5.92
N SER A 6 6.11 -39.84 -6.08
CA SER A 6 6.72 -38.52 -5.91
C SER A 6 6.13 -37.56 -6.94
N LEU A 7 5.24 -36.67 -6.52
CA LEU A 7 4.74 -35.60 -7.38
C LEU A 7 5.91 -34.68 -7.72
N SER A 8 6.21 -34.56 -9.02
CA SER A 8 7.28 -33.70 -9.50
C SER A 8 6.94 -32.25 -9.18
N PHE A 9 7.89 -31.50 -8.61
CA PHE A 9 7.76 -30.06 -8.34
C PHE A 9 7.27 -29.28 -9.57
N PHE A 10 7.70 -29.68 -10.77
CA PHE A 10 7.28 -29.06 -12.03
C PHE A 10 5.83 -29.41 -12.43
N GLN A 11 5.31 -30.55 -11.99
CA GLN A 11 3.89 -30.90 -12.16
C GLN A 11 3.00 -30.06 -11.22
N ASP A 12 3.48 -29.75 -10.02
CA ASP A 12 2.79 -28.84 -9.09
C ASP A 12 2.78 -27.39 -9.59
N ILE A 13 3.84 -26.94 -10.28
CA ILE A 13 3.84 -25.63 -10.94
C ILE A 13 2.86 -25.62 -12.12
N ARG A 14 2.93 -26.62 -13.02
CA ARG A 14 2.02 -26.69 -14.17
C ARG A 14 0.55 -26.80 -13.75
N SER A 15 0.23 -27.52 -12.69
CA SER A 15 -1.15 -27.64 -12.20
C SER A 15 -1.70 -26.31 -11.64
N ARG A 16 -0.83 -25.38 -11.23
CA ARG A 16 -1.21 -24.01 -10.86
C ARG A 16 -1.43 -23.10 -12.06
N GLU A 17 -0.84 -23.41 -13.21
CA GLU A 17 -0.84 -22.52 -14.39
C GLU A 17 -1.98 -22.81 -15.39
N VAL A 18 -2.49 -24.04 -15.47
CA VAL A 18 -3.41 -24.45 -16.57
C VAL A 18 -4.90 -24.17 -16.29
N ASN A 19 -5.29 -23.85 -15.06
CA ASN A 19 -6.62 -23.29 -14.72
C ASN A 19 -6.49 -21.82 -14.32
N GLY A 20 -5.98 -21.01 -15.25
CA GLY A 20 -5.49 -19.66 -15.06
C GLY A 20 -6.50 -18.57 -14.67
N PHE A 21 -7.29 -18.76 -13.60
CA PHE A 21 -7.82 -17.68 -12.75
C PHE A 21 -8.00 -18.18 -11.31
N ARG A 22 -6.96 -18.04 -10.47
CA ARG A 22 -7.08 -18.25 -9.02
C ARG A 22 -7.52 -16.99 -8.24
N VAL A 23 -7.69 -15.88 -8.95
CA VAL A 23 -8.14 -14.60 -8.39
C VAL A 23 -9.32 -14.13 -9.23
N ARG A 24 -10.47 -13.85 -8.59
CA ARG A 24 -11.62 -13.24 -9.24
C ARG A 24 -11.12 -11.95 -9.92
N LYS A 25 -11.18 -11.86 -11.25
CA LYS A 25 -10.92 -10.60 -11.96
C LYS A 25 -11.81 -9.56 -11.30
N ARG A 26 -11.21 -8.62 -10.59
CA ARG A 26 -11.97 -7.49 -10.05
C ARG A 26 -12.42 -6.69 -11.27
N PRO A 27 -13.71 -6.36 -11.39
CA PRO A 27 -14.17 -5.48 -12.46
C PRO A 27 -13.31 -4.21 -12.41
N TYR A 28 -12.76 -3.84 -13.57
CA TYR A 28 -12.09 -2.55 -13.72
C TYR A 28 -13.13 -1.47 -13.37
N PRO A 29 -12.86 -0.56 -12.41
CA PRO A 29 -13.82 0.41 -11.93
C PRO A 29 -13.99 1.54 -12.96
N ASP A 30 -14.41 1.20 -14.18
CA ASP A 30 -14.60 2.19 -15.25
C ASP A 30 -15.96 2.90 -15.14
N ASN A 31 -16.94 2.29 -14.46
CA ASN A 31 -18.34 2.72 -14.64
C ASN A 31 -19.23 2.65 -13.40
N ASP A 32 -18.69 2.24 -12.24
CA ASP A 32 -19.49 2.05 -11.01
C ASP A 32 -18.86 2.74 -9.80
N LEU A 33 -18.15 3.85 -10.04
CA LEU A 33 -17.67 4.76 -8.99
C LEU A 33 -18.82 5.30 -8.12
N SER A 34 -20.06 5.28 -8.63
CA SER A 34 -21.29 5.60 -7.89
C SER A 34 -21.52 4.75 -6.64
N LYS A 35 -20.93 3.55 -6.58
CA LYS A 35 -21.03 2.64 -5.42
C LYS A 35 -20.00 2.93 -4.34
N PHE A 36 -19.00 3.77 -4.62
CA PHE A 36 -17.95 4.10 -3.68
C PHE A 36 -18.11 5.53 -3.19
N THR A 37 -18.34 5.69 -1.90
CA THR A 37 -18.27 7.02 -1.28
C THR A 37 -16.81 7.40 -1.13
N GLN A 38 -16.32 8.28 -2.02
CA GLN A 38 -15.00 8.88 -1.87
C GLN A 38 -14.96 9.61 -0.52
N THR A 39 -14.10 9.14 0.38
CA THR A 39 -13.92 9.74 1.71
C THR A 39 -12.95 10.92 1.65
N GLY A 40 -12.04 10.90 0.68
CA GLY A 40 -11.01 11.92 0.49
C GLY A 40 -10.09 11.58 -0.67
N ALA A 41 -9.27 12.56 -1.04
CA ALA A 41 -8.13 12.38 -1.92
C ALA A 41 -6.99 13.25 -1.39
N VAL A 42 -5.80 12.67 -1.35
CA VAL A 42 -4.54 13.31 -0.96
C VAL A 42 -3.57 13.19 -2.11
N VAL A 43 -2.69 14.17 -2.26
CA VAL A 43 -1.58 14.12 -3.22
C VAL A 43 -0.28 13.78 -2.49
N VAL A 44 0.59 13.02 -3.16
CA VAL A 44 1.97 12.79 -2.71
C VAL A 44 2.81 13.87 -3.38
N GLU A 45 3.28 14.80 -2.58
CA GLU A 45 4.04 15.96 -3.03
C GLU A 45 5.14 16.27 -2.03
N HIS A 46 6.36 16.38 -2.55
CA HIS A 46 7.57 16.74 -1.82
C HIS A 46 8.28 17.86 -2.57
N ASN A 47 8.62 18.94 -1.87
CA ASN A 47 9.30 20.11 -2.43
C ASN A 47 8.62 20.73 -3.67
N GLY A 48 7.28 20.72 -3.72
CA GLY A 48 6.52 21.26 -4.86
C GLY A 48 6.39 20.32 -6.06
N ASN A 49 6.99 19.12 -6.00
CA ASN A 49 6.92 18.14 -7.08
C ASN A 49 5.96 17.02 -6.71
N HIS A 50 4.99 16.77 -7.61
CA HIS A 50 4.09 15.63 -7.48
C HIS A 50 4.82 14.35 -7.87
N ARG A 51 4.71 13.34 -7.02
CA ARG A 51 5.37 12.05 -7.20
C ARG A 51 4.32 10.93 -7.18
N PRO A 52 4.47 9.90 -8.02
CA PRO A 52 3.56 8.77 -7.99
C PRO A 52 3.76 8.00 -6.67
N PRO A 53 2.67 7.59 -6.00
CA PRO A 53 2.77 6.66 -4.88
C PRO A 53 3.26 5.29 -5.41
N MET A 54 4.33 4.79 -4.82
CA MET A 54 4.99 3.54 -5.23
C MET A 54 4.55 2.34 -4.40
N ALA A 55 4.46 2.50 -3.08
CA ALA A 55 3.91 1.48 -2.18
C ALA A 55 3.10 2.10 -1.04
N LEU A 56 2.18 1.30 -0.50
CA LEU A 56 1.32 1.70 0.61
C LEU A 56 1.01 0.55 1.56
N SER A 57 0.87 0.85 2.86
CA SER A 57 0.40 -0.12 3.84
C SER A 57 -0.31 0.56 5.00
N PHE A 58 -1.44 -0.02 5.44
CA PHE A 58 -2.05 0.38 6.71
C PHE A 58 -1.26 -0.16 7.91
N CYS A 59 -1.18 0.64 8.96
CA CYS A 59 -0.59 0.26 10.23
C CYS A 59 -1.39 -0.91 10.84
N LYS A 60 -0.68 -1.87 11.44
CA LYS A 60 -1.28 -3.14 11.88
C LYS A 60 -1.74 -3.15 13.34
N THR A 61 -1.54 -2.06 14.10
CA THR A 61 -2.07 -1.97 15.47
C THR A 61 -3.53 -1.53 15.47
N THR A 62 -4.30 -1.96 16.48
CA THR A 62 -5.70 -1.55 16.62
C THR A 62 -5.84 -0.03 16.78
N LYS A 63 -4.96 0.58 17.58
CA LYS A 63 -4.93 2.03 17.84
C LYS A 63 -4.65 2.85 16.57
N ASN A 64 -3.68 2.43 15.76
CA ASN A 64 -3.19 3.21 14.62
C ASN A 64 -3.62 2.65 13.26
N SER A 65 -4.57 1.72 13.21
CA SER A 65 -5.12 1.12 11.98
C SER A 65 -5.65 2.12 10.92
N HIS A 66 -5.85 3.37 11.31
CA HIS A 66 -6.25 4.48 10.45
C HIS A 66 -5.07 5.25 9.84
N ILE A 67 -3.84 4.89 10.20
CA ILE A 67 -2.63 5.44 9.62
C ILE A 67 -2.23 4.58 8.43
N ILE A 68 -2.07 5.22 7.29
CA ILE A 68 -1.50 4.62 6.08
C ILE A 68 -0.11 5.19 5.88
N VAL A 69 0.85 4.34 5.58
CA VAL A 69 2.13 4.77 5.02
C VAL A 69 2.03 4.78 3.50
N VAL A 70 2.60 5.80 2.89
CA VAL A 70 2.78 5.94 1.45
C VAL A 70 4.24 6.25 1.18
N THR A 71 4.77 5.69 0.12
CA THR A 71 6.16 5.86 -0.31
C THR A 71 6.20 6.24 -1.77
N ASP A 72 7.30 6.83 -2.23
CA ASP A 72 7.41 7.41 -3.56
C ASP A 72 8.73 7.06 -4.28
N GLU A 73 8.93 7.69 -5.43
CA GLU A 73 10.11 7.50 -6.29
C GLU A 73 11.38 8.20 -5.78
N ASP A 74 11.26 9.22 -4.92
CA ASP A 74 12.41 9.95 -4.38
C ASP A 74 12.90 9.38 -3.03
N GLY A 75 12.24 8.33 -2.53
CA GLY A 75 12.60 7.66 -1.28
C GLY A 75 11.99 8.29 -0.03
N TYR A 76 10.96 9.12 -0.21
CA TYR A 76 10.16 9.66 0.88
C TYR A 76 9.20 8.61 1.45
N ILE A 77 8.95 8.75 2.75
CA ILE A 77 7.89 8.06 3.46
C ILE A 77 6.98 9.12 4.06
N SER A 78 5.69 9.05 3.75
CA SER A 78 4.66 9.92 4.32
C SER A 78 3.60 9.09 5.03
N LEU A 79 3.24 9.53 6.24
CA LEU A 79 2.17 8.94 7.02
C LEU A 79 0.91 9.80 6.90
N PHE A 80 -0.20 9.21 6.53
CA PHE A 80 -1.49 9.91 6.43
C PHE A 80 -2.52 9.33 7.40
N ASN A 81 -3.28 10.21 8.04
CA ASN A 81 -4.43 9.87 8.87
C ASN A 81 -5.71 9.82 8.02
N THR A 82 -6.26 8.62 7.83
CA THR A 82 -7.43 8.41 6.96
C THR A 82 -8.78 8.64 7.67
N ARG A 83 -8.80 9.01 8.96
CA ARG A 83 -10.04 9.32 9.69
C ARG A 83 -10.53 10.74 9.44
N LEU A 84 -9.67 11.61 8.94
CA LEU A 84 -10.04 12.99 8.67
C LEU A 84 -11.02 13.04 7.51
N LYS A 85 -12.10 13.78 7.70
CA LYS A 85 -13.06 14.09 6.65
C LYS A 85 -12.68 15.40 6.02
N PHE A 86 -12.60 15.42 4.70
CA PHE A 86 -12.28 16.62 3.96
C PHE A 86 -13.54 17.32 3.46
N SER A 87 -13.48 18.64 3.30
CA SER A 87 -14.55 19.42 2.69
C SER A 87 -14.64 19.08 1.20
N SER A 88 -15.83 19.07 0.61
CA SER A 88 -16.00 18.90 -0.84
C SER A 88 -15.30 20.00 -1.65
N SER A 89 -15.03 21.17 -1.04
CA SER A 89 -14.36 22.31 -1.67
C SER A 89 -12.83 22.29 -1.55
N SER A 90 -12.25 21.34 -0.81
CA SER A 90 -10.81 21.31 -0.52
C SER A 90 -10.00 20.76 -1.69
N THR A 91 -8.81 21.32 -1.91
CA THR A 91 -7.87 20.79 -2.90
C THR A 91 -7.16 19.54 -2.37
N PHE A 92 -6.63 18.70 -3.26
CA PHE A 92 -5.88 17.51 -2.84
C PHE A 92 -4.63 17.85 -2.04
N GLN A 93 -4.02 19.01 -2.31
CA GLN A 93 -2.87 19.53 -1.59
C GLN A 93 -3.23 19.91 -0.15
N GLU A 94 -4.29 20.71 0.05
CA GLU A 94 -4.79 21.05 1.38
C GLU A 94 -5.17 19.81 2.20
N ASN A 95 -5.73 18.79 1.54
CA ASN A 95 -6.08 17.54 2.19
C ASN A 95 -4.84 16.75 2.59
N SER A 96 -3.82 16.75 1.74
CA SER A 96 -2.54 16.11 2.04
C SER A 96 -1.89 16.74 3.26
N GLU A 97 -1.85 18.07 3.35
CA GLU A 97 -1.27 18.81 4.47
C GLU A 97 -2.02 18.54 5.77
N LYS A 98 -3.35 18.52 5.73
CA LYS A 98 -4.18 18.24 6.91
C LYS A 98 -4.04 16.81 7.41
N ALA A 99 -3.89 15.85 6.50
CA ALA A 99 -3.83 14.43 6.85
C ALA A 99 -2.43 13.91 7.11
N ARG A 100 -1.38 14.61 6.67
CA ARG A 100 0.01 14.21 6.87
C ARG A 100 0.36 14.30 8.36
N VAL A 101 0.62 13.15 8.95
CA VAL A 101 1.03 13.01 10.35
C VAL A 101 2.54 13.21 10.47
N ASN A 102 3.29 12.63 9.54
CA ASN A 102 4.75 12.74 9.51
C ASN A 102 5.28 12.45 8.10
N GLU A 103 6.49 12.91 7.84
CA GLU A 103 7.21 12.72 6.58
C GLU A 103 8.72 12.78 6.80
N TRP A 104 9.44 11.87 6.14
CA TRP A 104 10.90 11.88 6.13
C TRP A 104 11.45 11.15 4.90
N VAL A 105 12.71 11.43 4.56
CA VAL A 105 13.46 10.68 3.56
C VAL A 105 14.02 9.43 4.22
N ALA A 106 13.65 8.25 3.72
CA ALA A 106 14.18 6.98 4.23
C ALA A 106 15.27 6.39 3.31
N HIS A 107 15.30 6.82 2.05
CA HIS A 107 16.22 6.29 1.06
C HIS A 107 16.55 7.35 -0.01
N GLU A 108 17.66 7.19 -0.73
CA GLU A 108 18.09 8.07 -1.83
C GLU A 108 17.58 7.59 -3.21
N ASN A 109 16.55 6.73 -3.23
CA ASN A 109 15.98 6.12 -4.44
C ASN A 109 14.56 5.62 -4.15
N ALA A 110 13.84 5.26 -5.21
CA ALA A 110 12.47 4.78 -5.17
C ALA A 110 12.25 3.60 -4.20
N ILE A 111 11.14 3.67 -3.47
CA ILE A 111 10.72 2.64 -2.52
C ILE A 111 9.55 1.85 -3.11
N PHE A 112 9.75 0.55 -3.34
CA PHE A 112 8.76 -0.30 -4.02
C PHE A 112 7.94 -1.17 -3.07
N ASP A 113 8.38 -1.34 -1.83
CA ASP A 113 7.63 -2.08 -0.82
C ASP A 113 7.87 -1.50 0.58
N VAL A 114 6.82 -1.52 1.39
CA VAL A 114 6.84 -1.03 2.75
C VAL A 114 5.95 -1.88 3.62
N CYS A 115 6.48 -2.32 4.77
CA CYS A 115 5.71 -3.11 5.71
C CYS A 115 5.86 -2.62 7.14
N TRP A 116 4.75 -2.68 7.88
CA TRP A 116 4.74 -2.46 9.32
C TRP A 116 5.22 -3.73 10.02
N ILE A 117 6.29 -3.61 10.80
CA ILE A 117 6.76 -4.61 11.72
C ILE A 117 6.02 -4.44 13.04
N LYS A 118 5.35 -5.48 13.50
CA LYS A 118 4.80 -5.54 14.85
C LYS A 118 5.91 -5.95 15.82
N VAL A 119 6.34 -5.06 16.70
CA VAL A 119 7.22 -5.42 17.82
C VAL A 119 6.36 -5.62 19.07
N PHE A 120 6.85 -6.38 20.05
CA PHE A 120 6.19 -6.56 21.33
C PHE A 120 5.95 -5.18 22.01
N HIS A 121 4.75 -4.97 22.57
CA HIS A 121 4.31 -3.73 23.25
C HIS A 121 4.20 -2.47 22.38
N ASP A 122 3.22 -2.43 21.46
CA ASP A 122 2.69 -1.23 20.79
C ASP A 122 3.64 -0.43 19.85
N PHE A 123 4.94 -0.74 19.80
CA PHE A 123 5.85 -0.12 18.84
C PHE A 123 5.80 -0.81 17.46
N GLN A 124 5.63 -0.02 16.41
CA GLN A 124 5.78 -0.49 15.03
C GLN A 124 6.87 0.28 14.31
N PHE A 125 7.71 -0.46 13.59
CA PHE A 125 8.70 0.09 12.68
C PHE A 125 8.25 -0.10 11.25
N LEU A 126 8.64 0.83 10.40
CA LEU A 126 8.51 0.71 8.95
C LEU A 126 9.77 0.07 8.42
N ARG A 127 9.62 -1.11 7.83
CA ARG A 127 10.67 -1.72 7.03
C ARG A 127 10.42 -1.37 5.58
N VAL A 128 11.46 -0.90 4.94
CA VAL A 128 11.51 -0.63 3.51
C VAL A 128 12.36 -1.72 2.88
N ASP A 129 11.80 -2.42 1.90
CA ASP A 129 12.53 -3.43 1.14
C ASP A 129 12.88 -2.85 -0.25
N TYR A 130 14.12 -3.08 -0.69
CA TYR A 130 14.69 -2.46 -1.89
C TYR A 130 15.06 -3.52 -2.92
N CYS A 131 14.89 -3.19 -4.21
CA CYS A 131 15.50 -3.94 -5.31
C CYS A 131 16.80 -3.23 -5.71
N PHE A 132 17.92 -3.96 -5.71
CA PHE A 132 19.23 -3.48 -6.19
C PHE A 132 19.36 -3.63 -7.71
#